data_AF-A0AAJ2H427-F1
#
_entry.id   AF-A0AAJ2H427-F1
#
_cell.length_a   1.000
_cell.length_b   1.000
_cell.length_c   1.000
_cell.angle_alpha   90.00
_cell.angle_beta   90.00
_cell.angle_gamma   90.00
#
_symmetry.space_group_name_H-M   'P 1'
#
loop_
_entity.id
_entity.type
_entity.pdbx_description
1 polymer ?
#
loop_
_entity_poly.entity_id
_entity_poly.type
_entity_poly.pdbx_seq_one_letter_code
_entity_poly.pdbx_strand_id
1 'polypeptide(L)'
;ASKVKNKSGKGAKGGNRISLLRQNTAGQWEKYIFLEGLHSPFGLQVVGNYLYVANTNNVMRYPFVAGQTKITDQGVELADLPDTINHHWTKSMVVSPDQTKLYVGVG
;
A
#
# COMPACT_ATOMS: atom_id res chain seq x y z
N ALA A 1 16.03 -23.91 -8.48
CA ALA A 1 15.03 -22.89 -8.09
C ALA A 1 15.50 -21.44 -8.31
N SER A 2 16.68 -21.04 -7.84
CA SER A 2 17.09 -19.61 -7.80
C SER A 2 17.28 -18.91 -9.16
N LYS A 3 17.70 -19.62 -10.22
CA LYS A 3 17.87 -19.02 -11.56
C LYS A 3 16.55 -18.54 -12.18
N VAL A 4 15.43 -19.24 -11.91
CA VAL A 4 14.10 -18.86 -12.42
C VAL A 4 13.55 -17.66 -11.65
N LYS A 5 13.72 -17.62 -10.33
CA LYS A 5 13.30 -16.51 -9.46
C LYS A 5 13.98 -15.17 -9.83
N ASN A 6 15.26 -15.20 -10.19
CA ASN A 6 15.99 -13.99 -10.55
C ASN A 6 15.58 -13.43 -11.93
N LYS A 7 15.12 -14.29 -12.84
CA LYS A 7 14.62 -13.87 -14.17
C LYS A 7 13.18 -13.36 -14.15
N SER A 8 12.41 -13.62 -13.08
CA SER A 8 10.99 -13.22 -12.97
C SER A 8 10.77 -11.85 -12.32
N GLY A 9 11.84 -11.11 -12.01
CA GLY A 9 11.77 -9.84 -11.27
C GLY A 9 11.47 -9.99 -9.77
N LYS A 10 11.25 -11.22 -9.27
CA LYS A 10 10.98 -11.54 -7.85
C LYS A 10 12.25 -11.82 -7.03
N GLY A 11 13.42 -11.49 -7.58
CA GLY A 11 14.72 -11.69 -6.93
C GLY A 11 15.07 -10.62 -5.88
N ALA A 12 14.46 -9.43 -5.96
CA ALA A 12 14.71 -8.33 -5.03
C ALA A 12 14.01 -8.56 -3.68
N LYS A 13 14.55 -7.95 -2.60
CA LYS A 13 13.84 -7.88 -1.31
C LYS A 13 12.49 -7.18 -1.53
N GLY A 14 11.42 -7.78 -0.98
CA GLY A 14 10.04 -7.35 -1.21
C GLY A 14 9.75 -5.90 -0.82
N GLY A 15 8.77 -5.30 -1.49
CA GLY A 15 8.39 -3.89 -1.37
C GLY A 15 7.36 -3.64 -0.27
N ASN A 16 7.67 -3.96 0.98
CA ASN A 16 6.86 -3.71 2.18
C ASN A 16 6.77 -2.21 2.53
N ARG A 17 6.46 -1.38 1.53
CA ARG A 17 6.44 0.08 1.56
C ARG A 17 5.61 0.66 0.41
N ILE A 18 5.13 1.88 0.59
CA ILE A 18 4.60 2.74 -0.46
C ILE A 18 5.72 3.71 -0.89
N SER A 19 5.94 3.85 -2.19
CA SER A 19 6.85 4.86 -2.75
C SER A 19 6.06 6.04 -3.30
N LEU A 20 6.42 7.26 -2.90
CA LEU A 20 5.87 8.49 -3.48
C LEU A 20 6.84 9.00 -4.55
N LEU A 21 6.32 9.27 -5.75
CA LEU A 21 7.00 10.04 -6.78
C LEU A 21 6.41 11.44 -6.80
N ARG A 22 7.26 12.46 -6.73
CA ARG A 22 6.84 13.88 -6.77
C ARG A 22 7.83 14.68 -7.61
N GLN A 23 7.31 15.60 -8.42
CA GLN A 23 8.15 16.55 -9.14
C GLN A 23 8.50 17.75 -8.26
N ASN A 24 9.75 18.21 -8.32
CA ASN A 24 10.15 19.49 -7.75
C ASN A 24 9.73 20.66 -8.67
N THR A 25 9.98 21.89 -8.24
CA THR A 25 9.60 23.11 -9.00
C THR A 25 10.28 23.22 -10.36
N ALA A 26 11.39 22.52 -10.58
CA ALA A 26 12.08 22.41 -11.86
C ALA A 26 11.57 21.25 -12.73
N GLY A 27 10.52 20.53 -12.30
CA GLY A 27 9.93 19.41 -13.03
C GLY A 27 10.68 18.07 -12.90
N GLN A 28 11.72 17.99 -12.07
CA GLN A 28 12.50 16.77 -11.87
C GLN A 28 11.80 15.83 -10.89
N TRP A 29 11.79 14.53 -11.20
CA TRP A 29 11.18 13.52 -10.34
C TRP A 29 12.07 13.15 -9.15
N GLU A 30 11.49 13.22 -7.96
CA GLU A 30 12.07 12.75 -6.71
C GLU A 30 11.27 11.56 -6.19
N LYS A 31 11.97 10.62 -5.54
CA LYS A 31 11.39 9.40 -4.99
C LYS A 31 11.57 9.36 -3.48
N TYR A 32 10.47 9.13 -2.78
CA TYR A 32 10.43 9.02 -1.32
C TYR A 32 9.93 7.65 -0.89
N ILE A 33 10.46 7.13 0.22
CA ILE A 33 9.78 6.08 0.97
C ILE A 33 8.67 6.77 1.76
N PHE A 34 7.44 6.67 1.25
CA PHE A 34 6.31 7.39 1.79
C PHE A 34 5.80 6.76 3.08
N LEU A 35 5.70 5.44 3.11
CA LEU A 35 5.30 4.64 4.26
C LEU A 35 6.00 3.28 4.17
N GLU A 36 6.49 2.74 5.27
CA GLU A 36 7.21 1.47 5.34
C GLU A 36 6.69 0.60 6.48
N GLY A 37 7.18 -0.64 6.60
CA GLY A 37 6.69 -1.59 7.60
C GLY A 37 5.35 -2.24 7.25
N LEU A 38 4.99 -2.23 5.96
CA LEU A 38 3.75 -2.81 5.45
C LEU A 38 3.91 -4.30 5.13
N HIS A 39 2.82 -4.98 4.76
CA HIS A 39 2.85 -6.39 4.40
C HIS A 39 2.30 -6.59 2.98
N SER A 40 3.19 -6.54 1.99
CA SER A 40 2.88 -6.61 0.55
C SER A 40 1.64 -5.76 0.17
N PRO A 41 1.70 -4.43 0.40
CA PRO A 41 0.55 -3.55 0.19
C PRO A 41 0.16 -3.48 -1.29
N PHE A 42 -1.14 -3.39 -1.57
CA PHE A 42 -1.66 -3.26 -2.94
C PHE A 42 -2.73 -2.18 -3.07
N GLY A 43 -3.87 -2.34 -2.39
CA GLY A 43 -4.98 -1.39 -2.45
C GLY A 43 -4.71 -0.16 -1.61
N LEU A 44 -4.83 1.03 -2.19
CA LEU A 44 -4.61 2.32 -1.52
C LEU A 44 -5.78 3.25 -1.79
N GLN A 45 -6.29 3.91 -0.75
CA GLN A 45 -7.32 4.95 -0.88
C GLN A 45 -7.08 6.09 0.10
N VAL A 46 -7.24 7.33 -0.35
CA VAL A 46 -7.26 8.51 0.54
C VAL A 46 -8.71 8.95 0.70
N VAL A 47 -9.17 9.03 1.95
CA VAL A 47 -10.53 9.45 2.30
C VAL A 47 -10.43 10.46 3.44
N GLY A 48 -10.82 11.71 3.19
CA GLY A 48 -10.60 12.81 4.12
C GLY A 48 -9.12 12.96 4.50
N ASN A 49 -8.83 12.92 5.80
CA ASN A 49 -7.48 13.05 6.38
C ASN A 49 -6.81 11.69 6.64
N TYR A 50 -7.21 10.63 5.94
CA TYR A 50 -6.68 9.30 6.17
C TYR A 50 -6.28 8.60 4.88
N LEU A 51 -5.17 7.86 4.95
CA LEU A 51 -4.76 6.88 3.96
C LEU A 51 -5.15 5.48 4.46
N TYR A 52 -5.88 4.74 3.63
CA TYR A 52 -6.23 3.35 3.83
C TYR A 52 -5.34 2.47 2.97
N VAL A 53 -4.83 1.39 3.55
CA VAL A 53 -3.90 0.46 2.92
C VAL A 53 -4.43 -0.96 3.10
N ALA A 54 -4.67 -1.67 2.02
CA ALA A 54 -4.86 -3.13 2.03
C ALA A 54 -3.49 -3.80 1.88
N ASN A 55 -3.04 -4.40 2.99
CA ASN A 55 -2.00 -5.40 3.00
C ASN A 55 -2.58 -6.75 2.56
N THR A 56 -1.74 -7.76 2.36
CA THR A 56 -2.23 -9.12 2.04
C THR A 56 -3.18 -9.66 3.11
N ASN A 57 -2.92 -9.34 4.38
CA ASN A 57 -3.56 -9.96 5.54
C ASN A 57 -4.47 -9.02 6.34
N ASN A 58 -4.45 -7.71 6.09
CA ASN A 58 -5.29 -6.76 6.83
C ASN A 58 -5.51 -5.45 6.09
N VAL A 59 -6.43 -4.65 6.64
CA VAL A 59 -6.66 -3.25 6.26
C VAL A 59 -6.16 -2.35 7.39
N MET A 60 -5.28 -1.42 7.03
CA MET A 60 -4.72 -0.42 7.93
C MET A 60 -5.20 0.98 7.54
N ARG A 61 -5.29 1.88 8.53
CA ARG A 61 -5.55 3.31 8.35
C ARG A 61 -4.43 4.14 8.98
N TYR A 62 -3.95 5.13 8.25
CA TYR A 62 -2.91 6.06 8.68
C TYR A 62 -3.39 7.51 8.56
N PRO A 63 -2.99 8.41 9.48
CA PRO A 63 -3.16 9.85 9.27
C PRO A 63 -2.51 10.31 7.98
N PHE A 64 -3.21 11.17 7.23
CA PHE A 64 -2.75 11.69 5.95
C PHE A 64 -2.89 13.20 5.89
N VAL A 65 -1.80 13.86 5.52
CA VAL A 65 -1.75 15.29 5.23
C VAL A 65 -1.29 15.49 3.79
N ALA A 66 -2.09 16.21 2.99
CA ALA A 66 -1.73 16.52 1.62
C ALA A 66 -0.40 17.26 1.57
N GLY A 67 0.47 16.87 0.64
CA GLY A 67 1.80 17.45 0.52
C GLY A 67 2.86 16.86 1.44
N GLN A 68 2.54 16.01 2.42
CA GLN A 68 3.58 15.30 3.17
C GLN A 68 4.36 14.34 2.26
N THR A 69 5.62 14.07 2.59
CA THR A 69 6.50 13.15 1.84
C THR A 69 6.82 11.87 2.60
N LYS A 70 6.41 11.78 3.87
CA LYS A 70 6.58 10.62 4.74
C LYS A 70 5.44 10.53 5.75
N ILE A 71 5.00 9.31 6.04
CA ILE A 71 4.15 8.94 7.19
C ILE A 71 5.03 8.15 8.16
N THR A 72 5.05 8.57 9.42
CA THR A 72 5.77 7.87 10.51
C THR A 72 4.84 7.27 11.56
N ASP A 73 3.54 7.56 11.46
CA ASP A 73 2.51 7.02 12.34
C ASP A 73 2.42 5.49 12.19
N GLN A 74 2.15 4.79 13.28
CA GLN A 74 2.03 3.32 13.27
C GLN A 74 0.74 2.84 12.60
N GLY A 75 -0.24 3.73 12.45
CA GLY A 75 -1.55 3.43 11.93
C GLY A 75 -2.42 2.68 12.92
N VAL A 76 -3.65 2.39 12.46
CA VAL A 76 -4.64 1.62 13.19
C VAL A 76 -5.15 0.52 12.26
N GLU A 77 -5.12 -0.71 12.73
CA GLU A 77 -5.73 -1.85 12.05
C GLU A 77 -7.25 -1.76 12.13
N LEU A 78 -7.92 -2.02 11.01
CA LEU A 78 -9.37 -1.93 10.90
C LEU A 78 -10.04 -3.29 10.75
N ALA A 79 -9.41 -4.22 10.04
CA ALA A 79 -9.96 -5.54 9.77
C ALA A 79 -8.87 -6.49 9.26
N ASP A 80 -9.02 -7.76 9.61
CA ASP A 80 -8.28 -8.86 8.99
C ASP A 80 -8.76 -9.12 7.55
N LEU A 81 -7.87 -9.64 6.72
CA LEU A 81 -8.15 -10.15 5.37
C LEU A 81 -7.66 -11.60 5.25
N PRO A 82 -8.35 -12.46 4.48
CA PRO A 82 -7.90 -13.84 4.26
C PRO A 82 -6.53 -13.92 3.57
N ASP A 83 -5.57 -14.62 4.19
CA ASP A 83 -4.16 -14.70 3.79
C ASP A 83 -3.60 -16.14 3.68
N THR A 84 -4.47 -17.13 3.44
CA THR A 84 -4.09 -18.55 3.39
C THR A 84 -3.05 -18.89 2.29
N ILE A 85 -2.33 -20.00 2.48
CA ILE A 85 -1.34 -20.53 1.53
C ILE A 85 -1.97 -20.73 0.14
N ASN A 86 -1.26 -20.32 -0.93
CA ASN A 86 -1.64 -20.36 -2.35
C ASN A 86 -2.74 -19.37 -2.81
N HIS A 87 -3.04 -18.34 -2.03
CA HIS A 87 -3.97 -17.27 -2.44
C HIS A 87 -3.30 -16.16 -3.26
N HIS A 88 -4.02 -15.44 -4.13
CA HIS A 88 -3.45 -14.33 -4.87
C HIS A 88 -3.27 -13.13 -3.93
N TRP A 89 -2.02 -12.81 -3.59
CA TRP A 89 -1.70 -11.82 -2.56
C TRP A 89 -2.26 -10.40 -2.80
N THR A 90 -2.66 -10.03 -4.02
CA THR A 90 -3.19 -8.69 -4.32
C THR A 90 -4.54 -8.46 -3.65
N LYS A 91 -4.66 -7.33 -2.96
CA LYS A 91 -5.91 -6.91 -2.31
C LYS A 91 -6.29 -5.53 -2.84
N SER A 92 -7.12 -5.46 -3.88
CA SER A 92 -7.55 -4.18 -4.48
C SER A 92 -8.49 -3.44 -3.53
N MET A 93 -8.56 -2.11 -3.62
CA MET A 93 -9.38 -1.30 -2.71
C MET A 93 -10.04 -0.14 -3.44
N VAL A 94 -11.34 0.06 -3.17
CA VAL A 94 -12.12 1.21 -3.65
C VAL A 94 -13.05 1.71 -2.55
N VAL A 95 -13.24 3.03 -2.49
CA VAL A 95 -14.19 3.69 -1.60
C VAL A 95 -15.53 3.90 -2.31
N SER A 96 -16.65 3.77 -1.59
CA SER A 96 -17.98 4.08 -2.14
C SER A 96 -18.11 5.56 -2.51
N PRO A 97 -19.02 5.94 -3.43
CA PRO A 97 -19.20 7.34 -3.83
C PRO A 97 -19.56 8.29 -2.67
N ASP A 98 -20.32 7.80 -1.69
CA ASP A 98 -20.70 8.51 -0.47
C ASP A 98 -19.63 8.45 0.64
N GLN A 99 -18.51 7.77 0.38
CA GLN A 99 -17.38 7.58 1.29
C GLN A 99 -17.70 6.86 2.60
N THR A 100 -18.82 6.15 2.68
CA THR A 100 -19.24 5.42 3.89
C THR A 100 -18.75 3.97 3.93
N LYS A 101 -18.29 3.42 2.80
CA LYS A 101 -17.85 2.02 2.69
C LYS A 101 -16.51 1.92 1.97
N LEU A 102 -15.71 0.96 2.41
CA LEU A 102 -14.49 0.53 1.77
C LEU A 102 -14.68 -0.90 1.26
N TYR A 103 -14.50 -1.11 -0.04
CA TYR A 103 -14.57 -2.43 -0.65
C TYR A 103 -13.16 -2.92 -0.95
N VAL A 104 -12.85 -4.13 -0.48
CA VAL A 104 -11.57 -4.79 -0.72
C VAL A 104 -11.79 -6.03 -1.56
N GLY A 105 -11.15 -6.08 -2.73
CA GLY A 105 -11.13 -7.27 -3.57
C GLY A 105 -10.14 -8.28 -3.02
N VAL A 106 -10.61 -9.49 -2.77
CA VAL A 106 -9.80 -10.61 -2.28
C VAL A 106 -9.77 -11.68 -3.38
N GLY A 107 -8.56 -12.07 -3.79
CA GLY A 107 -8.30 -13.24 -4.62
C GLY A 107 -7.14 -14.05 -4.06
#